data_AF-A0A1I2D8T8-F1
#
_entry.id   AF-A0A1I2D8T8-F1
#
_cell.length_a   1.000
_cell.length_b   1.000
_cell.length_c   1.000
_cell.angle_alpha   90.00
_cell.angle_beta   90.00
_cell.angle_gamma   90.00
#
_symmetry.space_group_name_H-M   'P 1'
#
loop_
_entity.id
_entity.type
_entity.pdbx_description
1 polymer ?
#
loop_
_entity_poly.entity_id
_entity_poly.type
_entity_poly.pdbx_seq_one_letter_code
_entity_poly.pdbx_strand_id
1 'polypeptide(L)' 'MPTATHSADRQSELRAALPHIQNLLKTNQAGQIGDDVIDELVKCFWMEWDGGALKLTATGLNICRQFTMEAQQRAV' A
#
# COMPACT_ATOMS: atom_id res chain seq x y z
N MET A 1 -22.18 -17.27 3.68
CA MET A 1 -21.29 -16.30 4.35
C MET A 1 -19.85 -16.54 3.90
N PRO A 2 -19.32 -15.81 2.91
CA PRO A 2 -17.90 -15.83 2.56
C PRO A 2 -17.33 -14.40 2.59
N THR A 3 -16.91 -13.88 3.75
CA THR A 3 -16.37 -12.50 3.84
C THR A 3 -14.93 -12.42 4.33
N ALA A 4 -14.37 -13.51 4.87
CA ALA A 4 -13.00 -13.54 5.38
C ALA A 4 -11.96 -13.71 4.26
N THR A 5 -12.18 -14.64 3.31
CA THR A 5 -11.21 -14.94 2.24
C THR A 5 -11.02 -13.75 1.30
N HIS A 6 -12.12 -13.15 0.82
CA HIS A 6 -12.07 -12.01 -0.10
C HIS A 6 -11.34 -10.78 0.48
N SER A 7 -11.45 -10.56 1.79
CA SER A 7 -10.76 -9.46 2.47
C SER A 7 -9.26 -9.72 2.59
N ALA A 8 -8.86 -10.97 2.83
CA ALA A 8 -7.45 -11.36 2.90
C ALA A 8 -6.77 -11.31 1.52
N ASP A 9 -7.47 -11.74 0.47
CA ASP A 9 -7.00 -11.62 -0.92
C ASP A 9 -6.81 -10.14 -1.29
N ARG A 10 -7.81 -9.30 -1.03
CA ARG A 10 -7.73 -7.86 -1.30
C ARG A 10 -6.60 -7.17 -0.54
N GLN A 11 -6.42 -7.48 0.74
CA GLN A 11 -5.29 -6.94 1.50
C GLN A 11 -3.96 -7.37 0.90
N SER A 12 -3.85 -8.61 0.41
CA SER A 12 -2.62 -9.10 -0.22
C SER A 12 -2.31 -8.36 -1.52
N GLU A 13 -3.32 -8.06 -2.33
CA GLU A 13 -3.19 -7.20 -3.52
C GLU A 13 -2.71 -5.78 -3.16
N LEU A 14 -3.33 -5.16 -2.15
CA LEU A 14 -2.95 -3.82 -1.69
C LEU A 14 -1.51 -3.79 -1.17
N ARG A 15 -1.09 -4.84 -0.45
CA ARG A 15 0.31 -4.99 0.00
C ARG A 15 1.28 -5.10 -1.18
N ALA A 16 0.94 -5.86 -2.22
CA ALA A 16 1.76 -5.98 -3.42
C ALA A 16 1.83 -4.67 -4.22
N ALA A 17 0.79 -3.84 -4.19
CA ALA A 17 0.75 -2.54 -4.87
C ALA A 17 1.50 -1.42 -4.11
N LEU A 18 1.68 -1.54 -2.79
CA LEU A 18 2.27 -0.50 -1.93
C LEU A 18 3.63 0.04 -2.38
N PRO A 19 4.61 -0.77 -2.83
CA PRO A 19 5.89 -0.26 -3.34
C PRO A 19 5.72 0.62 -4.58
N HIS A 20 4.81 0.27 -5.48
CA HIS A 20 4.50 1.09 -6.66
C HIS A 20 3.84 2.42 -6.25
N ILE A 21 2.87 2.36 -5.34
CA ILE A 21 2.22 3.55 -4.78
C ILE A 21 3.23 4.46 -4.09
N GLN A 22 4.17 3.91 -3.32
CA GLN A 22 5.25 4.68 -2.71
C GLN A 22 6.06 5.45 -3.76
N ASN A 23 6.34 4.83 -4.91
CA ASN A 23 7.03 5.49 -6.01
C ASN A 23 6.21 6.64 -6.59
N LEU A 24 4.91 6.45 -6.81
CA LEU A 24 4.01 7.51 -7.30
C LEU A 24 3.97 8.71 -6.33
N LEU A 25 3.90 8.46 -5.02
CA LEU A 25 3.94 9.54 -4.02
C LEU A 25 5.27 10.30 -4.06
N LYS A 26 6.40 9.60 -4.19
CA LYS A 26 7.74 10.22 -4.31
C LYS A 26 7.92 11.04 -5.58
N THR A 27 7.25 10.67 -6.68
CA THR A 27 7.34 11.38 -7.96
C THR A 27 6.21 12.40 -8.16
N ASN A 28 5.49 12.79 -7.11
CA ASN A 28 4.35 13.71 -7.15
C ASN A 28 3.23 13.29 -8.13
N GLN A 29 3.04 11.99 -8.28
CA GLN A 29 2.10 11.36 -9.20
C GLN A 29 0.95 10.66 -8.47
N ALA A 30 0.57 11.18 -7.29
CA ALA A 30 -0.51 10.63 -6.47
C ALA A 30 -1.86 10.53 -7.22
N GLY A 31 -2.09 11.39 -8.21
CA GLY A 31 -3.30 11.35 -9.06
C GLY A 31 -3.42 10.12 -9.96
N GLN A 32 -2.41 9.25 -10.03
CA GLN A 32 -2.52 7.93 -10.69
C GLN A 32 -3.04 6.83 -9.77
N ILE A 33 -3.20 7.11 -8.47
CA ILE A 33 -3.78 6.17 -7.51
C ILE A 33 -5.30 6.35 -7.57
N GLY A 34 -6.05 5.27 -7.81
CA GLY A 34 -7.51 5.31 -7.80
C GLY A 34 -8.07 5.68 -6.43
N ASP A 35 -9.16 6.45 -6.40
CA ASP A 35 -9.80 6.90 -5.15
C ASP A 35 -10.25 5.73 -4.26
N ASP A 36 -10.71 4.64 -4.87
CA ASP A 36 -11.05 3.39 -4.19
C ASP A 36 -9.84 2.77 -3.47
N VAL A 37 -8.68 2.77 -4.14
CA VAL A 37 -7.42 2.27 -3.57
C VAL A 37 -6.95 3.19 -2.42
N ILE A 38 -7.07 4.51 -2.59
CA ILE A 38 -6.75 5.49 -1.54
C ILE A 38 -7.59 5.21 -0.30
N ASP A 39 -8.90 5.08 -0.46
CA ASP A 39 -9.85 4.83 0.63
C ASP A 39 -9.54 3.52 1.37
N GLU A 40 -9.22 2.45 0.65
CA GLU A 40 -8.87 1.17 1.24
C GLU A 40 -7.56 1.23 2.03
N LEU A 41 -6.55 1.91 1.51
CA LEU A 41 -5.26 2.07 2.19
C LEU A 41 -5.36 2.95 3.44
N VAL A 42 -6.20 3.98 3.40
CA VAL A 42 -6.52 4.82 4.57
C VAL A 42 -7.30 4.02 5.61
N LYS A 43 -8.31 3.23 5.21
CA LYS A 43 -9.04 2.32 6.12
C LYS A 43 -8.13 1.28 6.77
N CYS A 44 -7.07 0.84 6.08
CA CYS A 44 -6.07 -0.07 6.62
C CYS A 44 -5.00 0.62 7.49
N PHE A 45 -5.03 1.94 7.66
CA PHE A 45 -4.00 2.74 8.34
C PHE A 45 -2.61 2.62 7.71
N TRP A 46 -2.52 2.31 6.41
CA TRP A 46 -1.23 2.21 5.69
C TRP A 46 -0.90 3.51 4.96
N MET A 47 -1.90 4.37 4.76
CA MET A 47 -1.76 5.70 4.20
C MET A 47 -2.58 6.69 5.00
N GLU A 48 -2.19 7.96 4.97
CA GLU A 48 -2.90 9.04 5.63
C GLU A 48 -2.82 10.34 4.83
N TRP A 49 -3.79 11.22 5.06
CA TRP A 49 -3.76 12.59 4.60
C TRP A 49 -2.99 13.45 5.62
N ASP A 50 -1.97 14.15 5.15
CA ASP A 50 -1.12 15.01 5.97
C ASP A 50 -0.98 16.38 5.30
N GLY A 51 -1.61 17.39 5.90
CA GLY A 51 -1.55 18.75 5.38
C GLY A 51 -2.02 18.90 3.92
N GLY A 52 -2.91 18.02 3.45
CA GLY A 52 -3.41 18.02 2.06
C GLY A 52 -2.61 17.16 1.09
N ALA A 53 -1.55 16.48 1.54
CA ALA A 53 -0.81 15.50 0.75
C ALA A 53 -1.08 14.07 1.24
N LEU A 54 -1.00 13.10 0.33
CA LEU A 54 -1.02 11.69 0.68
C LEU A 54 0.38 11.23 1.08
N LYS A 55 0.49 10.56 2.23
CA LYS A 55 1.74 9.93 2.69
C LYS A 55 1.49 8.53 3.21
N LEU A 56 2.49 7.66 3.07
CA LEU A 56 2.48 6.37 3.76
C LEU A 56 2.72 6.58 5.26
N THR A 57 1.98 5.83 6.07
CA THR A 57 2.22 5.75 7.52
C THR A 57 3.48 4.91 7.80
N ALA A 58 3.91 4.87 9.06
CA ALA A 58 4.97 3.95 9.49
C ALA A 58 4.67 2.49 9.14
N THR A 59 3.40 2.07 9.26
CA THR A 59 2.95 0.73 8.91
C THR A 59 3.08 0.47 7.41
N GLY A 60 2.60 1.39 6.56
CA GLY A 60 2.74 1.28 5.10
C GLY A 60 4.21 1.20 4.65
N LEU A 61 5.08 2.02 5.26
CA LEU A 61 6.52 1.98 5.00
C LEU A 61 7.16 0.65 5.41
N ASN A 62 6.76 0.08 6.55
CA ASN A 62 7.28 -1.22 6.99
C ASN A 62 6.85 -2.35 6.04
N ILE A 63 5.62 -2.30 5.51
CA ILE A 63 5.17 -3.25 4.49
C ILE A 63 6.02 -3.14 3.21
N CYS A 64 6.28 -1.93 2.72
CA CYS A 64 7.17 -1.75 1.55
C CYS A 64 8.58 -2.34 1.78
N ARG A 65 9.14 -2.18 2.99
CA ARG A 65 10.44 -2.76 3.35
C ARG A 65 10.38 -4.29 3.35
N GLN A 66 9.33 -4.86 3.95
CA GLN A 66 9.12 -6.31 3.97
C GLN A 66 9.05 -6.89 2.55
N PHE A 67 8.29 -6.28 1.65
CA PHE A 67 8.20 -6.71 0.25
C PHE A 67 9.54 -6.69 -0.46
N THR A 68 10.35 -5.66 -0.21
CA THR A 68 11.71 -5.57 -0.79
C THR A 68 12.63 -6.67 -0.24
N MET A 69 12.55 -6.96 1.06
CA MET A 69 13.33 -8.02 1.71
C MET A 69 12.91 -9.41 1.24
N GLU A 70 11.62 -9.68 1.10
CA GLU A 70 11.07 -10.96 0.61
C GLU A 70 11.45 -11.20 -0.85
N ALA A 71 11.37 -10.18 -1.70
CA ALA A 71 11.84 -10.26 -3.08
C ALA A 71 13.34 -10.60 -3.16
N GLN A 72 14.14 -10.08 -2.22
CA GLN A 72 15.57 -10.32 -2.17
C GLN A 72 15.93 -11.72 -1.61
N GLN A 73 15.11 -12.27 -0.71
CA GLN A 73 15.29 -13.64 -0.19
C GLN A 73 14.91 -14.74 -1.19
N ARG A 74 13.98 -14.48 -2.12
CA ARG A 74 13.62 -15.45 -3.18
C ARG A 74 14.67 -15.56 -4.30
N ALA A 75 15.63 -14.65 -4.34
CA ALA A 75 16.69 -14.61 -5.35
C ALA A 75 17.99 -15.32 -4.91
N VAL A 76 17.97 -15.98 -3.74
CA VAL A 76 19.07 -16.78 -3.16
C VAL A 76 18.65 -18.24 -3.14
#